data_AF-A0A485JLA9-F1
#
_entry.id   AF-A0A485JLA9-F1
#
_cell.length_a   1.000
_cell.length_b   1.000
_cell.length_c   1.000
_cell.angle_alpha   90.00
_cell.angle_beta   90.00
_cell.angle_gamma   90.00
#
_symmetry.space_group_name_H-M   'P 1'
#
loop_
_entity.id
_entity.type
_entity.pdbx_description
1 polymer ?
#
loop_
_entity_poly.entity_id
_entity_poly.type
_entity_poly.pdbx_seq_one_letter_code
_entity_poly.pdbx_strand_id
1 'polypeptide(L)'
;MTPHVMKRDGCKVPFKSERIKEAILRAAKAAEVDDADYCATVAAVVSEQMQGRNQVDINEIQTAVENQLMSGPYKQLARAYIEYRHDRDIEREKRGPPEPGDPWSGRADQLLVTQRKRQQRQQGDSNPARSAGRDRG
;
A
#
# COMPACT_ATOMS: atom_id res chain seq x y z
N MET A 1 4.79 25.76 -11.78
CA MET A 1 5.17 24.66 -12.68
C MET A 1 4.81 23.36 -11.99
N THR A 2 4.12 22.43 -12.67
CA THR A 2 3.86 21.11 -12.11
C THR A 2 5.08 20.21 -12.31
N PRO A 3 5.63 19.59 -11.24
CA PRO A 3 6.76 18.69 -11.36
C PRO A 3 6.41 17.49 -12.25
N HIS A 4 7.40 16.97 -12.98
CA HIS A 4 7.27 15.71 -13.70
C HIS A 4 7.94 14.60 -12.91
N VAL A 5 7.24 13.46 -12.79
CA VAL A 5 7.76 12.27 -12.13
C VAL A 5 8.42 11.37 -13.16
N MET A 6 9.70 11.08 -12.96
CA MET A 6 10.42 10.04 -13.68
C MET A 6 10.15 8.70 -13.04
N LYS A 7 9.53 7.79 -13.78
CA LYS A 7 9.37 6.40 -13.36
C LYS A 7 10.66 5.62 -13.65
N ARG A 8 10.83 4.49 -12.96
CA ARG A 8 11.99 3.58 -13.12
C ARG A 8 12.16 3.01 -14.54
N ASP A 9 11.08 2.97 -15.31
CA ASP A 9 11.05 2.57 -16.72
C ASP A 9 11.49 3.70 -17.67
N GLY A 10 11.86 4.88 -17.15
CA GLY A 10 12.22 6.06 -17.92
C GLY A 10 11.01 6.90 -18.36
N CYS A 11 9.78 6.46 -18.06
CA CYS A 11 8.57 7.17 -18.44
C CYS A 11 8.37 8.43 -17.59
N LYS A 12 8.10 9.56 -18.25
CA LYS A 12 7.68 10.81 -17.60
C LYS A 12 6.17 10.81 -17.41
N VAL A 13 5.72 10.99 -16.16
CA VAL A 13 4.30 11.16 -15.84
C VAL A 13 4.09 12.47 -15.07
N PRO A 14 2.95 13.16 -15.27
CA PRO A 14 2.65 14.36 -14.52
C PRO A 14 2.47 14.04 -13.03
N PHE A 15 3.06 14.84 -12.16
CA PHE A 15 2.84 14.72 -10.72
C PHE A 15 1.37 15.02 -10.38
N LYS A 16 0.73 14.09 -9.66
CA LYS A 16 -0.65 14.22 -9.19
C LYS A 16 -0.70 13.85 -7.71
N SER A 17 -0.99 14.84 -6.86
CA SER A 17 -1.07 14.66 -5.41
C SER A 17 -2.19 13.68 -5.01
N GLU A 18 -3.28 13.60 -5.79
CA GLU A 18 -4.37 12.65 -5.52
C GLU A 18 -3.87 11.20 -5.54
N ARG A 19 -2.88 10.89 -6.39
CA ARG A 19 -2.33 9.54 -6.50
C ARG A 19 -1.55 9.12 -5.24
N ILE A 20 -0.88 10.08 -4.60
CA ILE A 20 -0.17 9.83 -3.34
C ILE A 20 -1.20 9.59 -2.24
N LYS A 21 -2.23 10.43 -2.16
CA LYS A 21 -3.32 10.29 -1.19
C LYS A 21 -4.02 8.93 -1.32
N GLU A 22 -4.38 8.52 -2.52
CA GLU A 22 -5.01 7.21 -2.77
C GLU A 22 -4.12 6.05 -2.34
N ALA A 23 -2.81 6.12 -2.60
CA ALA A 23 -1.87 5.07 -2.19
C ALA A 23 -1.78 4.95 -0.66
N ILE A 24 -1.72 6.08 0.05
CA ILE A 24 -1.69 6.11 1.52
C ILE A 24 -3.00 5.58 2.09
N LEU A 25 -4.16 6.00 1.56
CA LEU A 25 -5.48 5.54 2.02
C LEU A 25 -5.64 4.02 1.88
N ARG A 26 -5.10 3.42 0.81
CA ARG A 26 -5.11 1.96 0.64
C ARG A 26 -4.29 1.25 1.71
N ALA A 27 -3.11 1.78 2.04
CA ALA A 27 -2.29 1.24 3.12
C ALA A 27 -2.94 1.45 4.50
N ALA A 28 -3.59 2.58 4.71
CA ALA A 28 -4.35 2.88 5.93
C ALA A 28 -5.47 1.87 6.15
N LYS A 29 -6.25 1.59 5.09
CA LYS A 29 -7.29 0.57 5.10
C LYS A 29 -6.75 -0.84 5.40
N ALA A 30 -5.59 -1.19 4.85
CA ALA A 30 -4.91 -2.46 5.13
C ALA A 30 -4.45 -2.58 6.60
N ALA A 31 -3.94 -1.48 7.15
CA ALA A 31 -3.49 -1.38 8.53
C ALA A 31 -4.62 -1.17 9.54
N GLU A 32 -5.89 -1.11 9.10
CA GLU A 32 -7.06 -0.77 9.92
C GLU A 32 -6.89 0.58 10.65
N VAL A 33 -6.21 1.53 10.00
CA VAL A 33 -6.06 2.91 10.47
C VAL A 33 -7.07 3.79 9.75
N ASP A 34 -8.01 4.36 10.49
CA ASP A 34 -9.03 5.28 9.96
C ASP A 34 -8.70 6.72 10.40
N ASP A 35 -7.60 7.24 9.88
CA ASP A 35 -7.18 8.63 10.08
C ASP A 35 -6.96 9.30 8.72
N ALA A 36 -8.07 9.75 8.14
CA ALA A 36 -8.09 10.41 6.84
C ALA A 36 -7.35 11.76 6.86
N ASP A 37 -7.36 12.45 8.00
CA ASP A 37 -6.71 13.76 8.19
C ASP A 37 -5.20 13.60 8.20
N TYR A 38 -4.69 12.59 8.90
CA TYR A 38 -3.27 12.22 8.85
C TYR A 38 -2.86 11.82 7.42
N CYS A 39 -3.66 10.99 6.73
CA CYS A 39 -3.36 10.61 5.35
C CYS A 39 -3.30 11.81 4.40
N ALA A 40 -4.23 12.76 4.55
CA ALA A 40 -4.24 14.00 3.78
C ALA A 40 -3.03 14.89 4.10
N THR A 41 -2.66 14.99 5.37
CA THR A 41 -1.49 15.75 5.84
C THR A 41 -0.21 15.20 5.26
N VAL A 42 0.02 13.88 5.34
CA VAL A 42 1.20 13.22 4.75
C VAL A 42 1.27 13.47 3.25
N ALA A 43 0.16 13.32 2.54
CA ALA A 43 0.11 13.57 1.10
C ALA A 43 0.43 15.03 0.74
N ALA A 44 -0.06 15.99 1.54
CA ALA A 44 0.23 17.41 1.36
C ALA A 44 1.71 17.73 1.59
N VAL A 45 2.29 17.25 2.70
CA VAL A 45 3.70 17.45 3.05
C VAL A 45 4.62 16.89 1.97
N VAL A 46 4.38 15.65 1.50
CA VAL A 46 5.18 15.07 0.41
C VAL A 46 4.98 15.86 -0.87
N SER A 47 3.75 16.29 -1.18
CA SER A 47 3.49 17.09 -2.37
C SER A 47 4.25 18.41 -2.35
N GLU A 48 4.28 19.08 -1.20
CA GLU A 48 5.00 20.33 -0.99
C GLU A 48 6.53 20.14 -1.12
N GLN A 49 7.09 19.04 -0.59
CA GLN A 49 8.52 18.72 -0.77
C GLN A 49 8.91 18.53 -2.25
N MET A 50 7.96 18.08 -3.07
CA MET A 50 8.16 17.90 -4.51
C MET A 50 7.80 19.15 -5.31
N GLN A 51 7.03 20.08 -4.74
CA GLN A 51 6.81 21.40 -5.35
C GLN A 51 8.16 22.13 -5.44
N GLY A 52 8.35 22.88 -6.53
CA GLY A 52 9.58 23.63 -6.77
C GLY A 52 10.72 22.82 -7.44
N ARG A 53 10.57 21.50 -7.58
CA ARG A 53 11.46 20.69 -8.42
C ARG A 53 10.90 20.59 -9.84
N ASN A 54 11.77 20.67 -10.86
CA ASN A 54 11.33 20.47 -12.26
C ASN A 54 11.15 18.99 -12.60
N GLN A 55 11.90 18.11 -11.95
CA GLN A 55 11.90 16.68 -12.16
C GLN A 55 12.15 15.98 -10.83
N VAL A 56 11.37 14.94 -10.55
CA VAL A 56 11.47 14.13 -9.33
C VAL A 56 11.42 12.66 -9.71
N ASP A 57 12.21 11.84 -9.04
CA ASP A 57 12.19 10.40 -9.27
C ASP A 57 11.05 9.74 -8.47
N ILE A 58 10.41 8.71 -9.03
CA ILE A 58 9.37 7.98 -8.32
C ILE A 58 9.89 7.31 -7.05
N ASN A 59 11.16 6.89 -7.04
CA ASN A 59 11.79 6.29 -5.87
C ASN A 59 11.98 7.32 -4.75
N GLU A 60 12.29 8.58 -5.09
CA GLU A 60 12.37 9.67 -4.11
C GLU A 60 11.01 9.93 -3.46
N ILE A 61 9.94 9.98 -4.25
CA ILE A 61 8.58 10.18 -3.75
C ILE A 61 8.19 9.04 -2.81
N GLN A 62 8.47 7.79 -3.19
CA GLN A 62 8.18 6.62 -2.35
C GLN A 62 8.94 6.69 -1.02
N THR A 63 10.25 6.99 -1.08
CA THR A 63 11.10 7.12 0.11
C THR A 63 10.62 8.27 1.02
N ALA A 64 10.19 9.40 0.44
CA ALA A 64 9.64 10.52 1.19
C ALA A 64 8.33 10.14 1.91
N VAL A 65 7.42 9.40 1.23
CA VAL A 65 6.20 8.88 1.85
C VAL A 65 6.52 7.90 2.98
N GLU A 66 7.44 6.95 2.75
CA GLU A 66 7.86 5.97 3.76
C GLU A 66 8.43 6.65 5.00
N ASN A 67 9.34 7.63 4.82
CA ASN A 67 9.91 8.40 5.92
C ASN A 67 8.85 9.22 6.67
N GLN A 68 7.88 9.80 5.96
CA GLN A 68 6.80 10.57 6.58
C GLN A 68 5.86 9.67 7.39
N LEU A 69 5.55 8.46 6.89
CA LEU A 69 4.76 7.47 7.63
C LEU A 69 5.54 6.90 8.82
N MET A 70 6.86 6.64 8.66
CA MET A 70 7.71 6.16 9.73
C MET A 70 7.96 7.21 10.82
N SER A 71 8.04 8.50 10.49
CA SER A 71 8.18 9.58 11.48
C SER A 71 6.86 9.87 12.21
N GLY A 72 5.73 9.45 11.65
CA GLY A 72 4.42 9.58 12.26
C GLY A 72 4.16 8.67 13.47
N PRO A 73 2.96 8.81 14.06
CA PRO A 73 2.52 8.00 15.20
C PRO A 73 2.11 6.57 14.78
N TYR A 74 1.69 6.36 13.53
CA TYR A 74 1.15 5.08 13.04
C TYR A 74 2.23 4.19 12.40
N LYS A 75 3.05 3.51 13.23
CA LYS A 75 4.11 2.60 12.74
C LYS A 75 3.57 1.43 11.93
N GLN A 76 2.38 0.93 12.29
CA GLN A 76 1.69 -0.14 11.57
C GLN A 76 1.29 0.27 10.15
N LEU A 77 0.92 1.54 9.94
CA LEU A 77 0.61 2.07 8.61
C LEU A 77 1.86 2.12 7.73
N ALA A 78 2.97 2.61 8.27
CA ALA A 78 4.25 2.61 7.57
C ALA A 78 4.64 1.19 7.13
N ARG A 79 4.52 0.22 8.05
CA ARG A 79 4.83 -1.18 7.77
C ARG A 79 3.92 -1.77 6.68
N ALA A 80 2.61 -1.54 6.75
CA ALA A 80 1.67 -2.01 5.74
C ALA A 80 1.94 -1.39 4.35
N TYR A 81 2.38 -0.13 4.29
CA TYR A 81 2.78 0.52 3.05
C TYR A 81 4.03 -0.12 2.43
N ILE A 82 5.06 -0.39 3.25
CA ILE A 82 6.31 -1.03 2.81
C ILE A 82 6.04 -2.46 2.32
N GLU A 83 5.22 -3.21 3.06
CA GLU A 83 4.82 -4.58 2.69
C GLU A 83 4.06 -4.59 1.36
N TYR A 84 3.09 -3.67 1.19
CA TYR A 84 2.39 -3.50 -0.08
C TYR A 84 3.34 -3.19 -1.24
N ARG A 85 4.35 -2.31 -1.05
CA ARG A 85 5.34 -2.00 -2.09
C ARG A 85 6.17 -3.23 -2.45
N HIS A 86 6.63 -3.97 -1.44
CA HIS A 86 7.43 -5.17 -1.64
C HIS A 86 6.68 -6.26 -2.41
N ASP A 87 5.42 -6.50 -2.03
CA ASP A 87 4.55 -7.45 -2.73
C ASP A 87 4.35 -7.03 -4.20
N ARG A 88 4.12 -5.73 -4.45
CA ARG A 88 3.98 -5.19 -5.81
C ARG A 88 5.26 -5.33 -6.65
N ASP A 89 6.43 -5.14 -6.06
CA ASP A 89 7.71 -5.33 -6.73
C ASP A 89 7.92 -6.81 -7.12
N ILE A 90 7.61 -7.75 -6.20
CA ILE A 90 7.67 -9.20 -6.46
C ILE A 90 6.67 -9.62 -7.55
N GLU A 91 5.44 -9.10 -7.50
CA GLU A 91 4.42 -9.38 -8.53
C GLU A 91 4.85 -8.91 -9.91
N ARG A 92 5.59 -7.79 -9.98
CA ARG A 92 6.13 -7.24 -11.24
C ARG A 92 7.35 -7.99 -11.75
N GLU A 93 8.05 -8.72 -10.89
CA GLU A 93 9.10 -9.65 -11.31
C GLU A 93 8.50 -10.96 -11.84
N LYS A 94 7.37 -11.39 -11.26
CA LYS A 94 6.61 -12.59 -11.69
C LYS A 94 5.79 -12.37 -12.95
N ARG A 95 5.11 -11.23 -13.07
CA ARG A 95 4.45 -10.78 -14.32
C ARG A 95 5.49 -9.99 -15.10
N GLY A 96 6.02 -10.55 -16.19
CA GLY A 96 6.92 -9.86 -17.11
C GLY A 96 6.42 -8.47 -17.56
N PRO A 97 7.25 -7.68 -18.27
CA PRO A 97 7.02 -6.25 -18.50
C PRO A 97 5.61 -5.96 -19.04
N PRO A 98 4.95 -4.89 -18.55
CA PRO A 98 3.59 -4.57 -18.97
C PRO A 98 3.55 -4.21 -20.46
N GLU A 99 2.49 -4.66 -21.14
CA GLU A 99 2.17 -4.31 -22.52
C GLU A 99 2.20 -2.78 -22.75
N PRO A 100 2.71 -2.29 -23.90
CA PRO A 100 2.83 -0.87 -24.16
C PRO A 100 1.45 -0.24 -24.38
N GLY A 101 1.10 0.75 -23.55
CA GLY A 101 -0.12 1.55 -23.71
C GLY A 101 -1.08 1.52 -22.52
N ASP A 102 -0.87 0.62 -21.57
CA ASP A 102 -1.66 0.57 -20.32
C ASP A 102 -0.79 0.99 -19.13
N PRO A 103 -0.92 2.23 -18.61
CA PRO A 103 -0.22 2.66 -17.40
C PRO A 103 -0.65 1.87 -16.16
N TRP A 104 -1.70 1.04 -16.31
CA TRP A 104 -2.48 0.41 -15.25
C TRP A 104 -2.98 -1.00 -15.59
N SER A 105 -2.25 -1.80 -16.39
CA SER A 105 -2.59 -3.22 -16.66
C SER A 105 -2.52 -4.16 -15.41
N GLY A 106 -2.60 -3.58 -14.21
CA GLY A 106 -2.77 -4.25 -12.91
C GLY A 106 -4.00 -3.76 -12.15
N ARG A 107 -5.05 -3.27 -12.83
CA ARG A 107 -6.31 -2.80 -12.21
C ARG A 107 -7.12 -3.86 -11.43
N ALA A 108 -6.63 -5.09 -11.33
CA ALA A 108 -7.30 -6.21 -10.65
C ALA A 108 -6.78 -6.54 -9.23
N ASP A 109 -5.90 -5.74 -8.62
CA ASP A 109 -5.39 -5.99 -7.25
C ASP A 109 -6.19 -5.26 -6.14
N GLN A 110 -7.49 -5.04 -6.36
CA GLN A 110 -8.38 -4.51 -5.33
C GLN A 110 -8.79 -5.54 -4.26
N LEU A 111 -8.33 -6.79 -4.34
CA LEU A 111 -8.89 -7.88 -3.53
C LEU A 111 -7.91 -8.59 -2.57
N LEU A 112 -6.60 -8.39 -2.67
CA LEU A 112 -5.65 -9.27 -1.97
C LEU A 112 -5.42 -8.93 -0.50
N VAL A 113 -5.58 -7.67 -0.07
CA VAL A 113 -5.36 -7.32 1.34
C VAL A 113 -6.60 -7.58 2.20
N THR A 114 -7.80 -7.47 1.61
CA THR A 114 -9.07 -7.72 2.33
C THR A 114 -9.44 -9.21 2.35
N GLN A 115 -9.05 -10.01 1.35
CA GLN A 115 -9.40 -11.45 1.32
C GLN A 115 -8.54 -12.30 2.27
N ARG A 116 -7.26 -11.97 2.49
CA ARG A 116 -6.38 -12.76 3.38
C ARG A 116 -6.82 -12.77 4.85
N LYS A 117 -7.32 -11.64 5.37
CA LYS A 117 -7.87 -11.59 6.75
C LYS A 117 -9.20 -12.33 6.90
N ARG A 118 -10.02 -12.44 5.85
CA ARG A 118 -11.27 -13.23 5.87
C ARG A 118 -11.00 -14.74 5.87
N GLN A 119 -9.93 -15.18 5.20
CA GLN A 119 -9.59 -16.60 5.08
C GLN A 119 -8.93 -17.16 6.36
N GLN A 120 -8.16 -16.35 7.10
CA GLN A 120 -7.58 -16.77 8.38
C GLN A 120 -8.59 -16.87 9.54
N ARG A 121 -9.68 -16.08 9.53
CA ARG A 121 -10.75 -16.23 10.54
C ARG A 121 -11.59 -17.50 10.38
N GLN A 122 -11.61 -18.12 9.19
CA GLN A 122 -12.38 -19.34 8.93
C GLN A 122 -11.62 -20.64 9.22
N GLN A 123 -10.30 -20.59 9.46
CA GLN A 123 -9.47 -21.78 9.74
C GLN A 123 -9.09 -21.93 11.23
N GLY A 124 -9.63 -21.10 12.12
CA GLY A 124 -9.33 -21.13 13.55
C GLY A 124 -10.29 -21.93 14.45
N ASP A 125 -11.40 -22.44 13.91
CA ASP A 125 -12.50 -23.01 14.74
C ASP A 125 -12.75 -24.52 14.51
N SER A 126 -11.69 -25.27 14.22
CA SER A 126 -11.75 -26.74 14.15
C SER A 126 -10.72 -27.36 15.06
N ASN A 127 -10.93 -27.26 16.38
CA ASN A 127 -10.25 -28.11 17.37
C ASN A 127 -11.28 -29.04 18.03
N PRO A 128 -11.47 -30.28 17.55
CA PRO A 128 -12.28 -31.27 18.26
C PRO A 128 -11.40 -31.96 19.31
N ALA A 129 -11.01 -31.23 20.35
CA ALA A 129 -10.34 -31.81 21.50
C ALA A 129 -11.11 -31.47 22.78
N ARG A 130 -11.64 -32.54 23.40
CA ARG A 130 -12.18 -32.66 24.76
C ARG A 130 -13.69 -32.43 24.94
N SER A 131 -14.40 -33.56 24.92
CA SER A 131 -15.27 -33.91 26.04
C SER A 131 -15.33 -35.42 26.22
N ALA A 132 -14.26 -35.96 26.81
CA ALA A 132 -14.36 -37.18 27.58
C ALA A 132 -15.14 -36.87 28.87
N GLY A 133 -16.15 -37.68 29.20
CA GLY A 133 -16.65 -37.75 30.57
C GLY A 133 -18.07 -38.26 30.75
N ARG A 134 -18.16 -39.55 31.14
CA ARG A 134 -19.13 -40.17 32.08
C ARG A 134 -20.62 -40.15 31.62
N ASP A 135 -21.50 -41.08 31.95
CA ASP A 135 -21.60 -41.98 33.10
C ASP A 135 -22.61 -43.11 32.76
N ARG A 136 -22.35 -44.28 33.37
CA ARG A 136 -23.20 -45.39 33.82
C ARG A 136 -24.71 -45.39 33.52
N GLY A 137 -25.21 -46.60 33.23
CA GLY A 137 -26.62 -46.99 33.32
C GLY A 137 -26.85 -48.37 32.71
#